data_AF-A0A2A3JVZ5-F1
#
_entry.id   AF-A0A2A3JVZ5-F1
#
_cell.length_a   1.000
_cell.length_b   1.000
_cell.length_c   1.000
_cell.angle_alpha   90.00
_cell.angle_beta   90.00
_cell.angle_gamma   90.00
#
_symmetry.space_group_name_H-M   'P 1'
#
loop_
_entity.id
_entity.type
_entity.pdbx_description
1 polymer ?
#
loop_
_entity_poly.entity_id
_entity_poly.type
_entity_poly.pdbx_seq_one_letter_code
_entity_poly.pdbx_strand_id
1 'polypeptide(L)'
;MTPGLATAQEESVVAVPSGMPVTFYDALWDDSAAVERFRFLAPEIGGFAPRGFDEVSADMQHLCDSFALSRLGEVEVIPSLIVISLMAEPVAYGESRPEIRQYFEAYSPRNGACVWEAF
;
A
#
# COMPACT_ATOMS: atom_id res chain seq x y z
N MET A 1 18.92 -10.84 30.96
CA MET A 1 18.33 -11.53 29.80
C MET A 1 17.13 -10.72 29.36
N THR A 2 17.31 -9.87 28.36
CA THR A 2 16.26 -8.98 27.83
C THR A 2 15.47 -9.77 26.80
N PRO A 3 14.15 -9.97 26.96
CA PRO A 3 13.34 -10.54 25.90
C PRO A 3 13.23 -9.52 24.76
N GLY A 4 13.45 -9.99 23.53
CA GLY A 4 13.40 -9.18 22.32
C GLY A 4 12.07 -8.48 22.14
N LEU A 5 12.16 -7.20 21.82
CA LEU A 5 11.06 -6.41 21.30
C LEU A 5 10.63 -7.03 19.96
N ALA A 6 9.58 -7.84 19.99
CA ALA A 6 8.77 -8.04 18.81
C ALA A 6 8.14 -6.68 18.51
N THR A 7 8.65 -5.99 17.49
CA THR A 7 7.99 -4.83 16.90
C THR A 7 6.60 -5.30 16.52
N ALA A 8 5.58 -4.86 17.25
CA ALA A 8 4.22 -4.98 16.78
C ALA A 8 4.21 -4.31 15.39
N GLN A 9 4.06 -5.11 14.34
CA GLN A 9 3.56 -4.57 13.09
C GLN A 9 2.22 -3.95 13.46
N GLU A 10 2.18 -2.62 13.55
CA GLU A 10 0.93 -1.90 13.74
C GLU A 10 0.02 -2.33 12.59
N GLU A 11 -0.91 -3.25 12.87
CA GLU A 11 -2.18 -3.42 12.16
C GLU A 11 -2.93 -2.10 12.28
N SER A 12 -2.38 -1.09 11.62
CA SER A 12 -2.84 0.27 11.60
C SER A 12 -3.86 0.30 10.50
N VAL A 13 -5.12 0.27 10.92
CA VAL A 13 -6.23 0.57 10.03
C VAL A 13 -6.01 1.98 9.52
N VAL A 14 -5.74 2.11 8.22
CA VAL A 14 -5.52 3.40 7.59
C VAL A 14 -6.89 3.92 7.17
N ALA A 15 -7.24 5.10 7.66
CA ALA A 15 -8.46 5.76 7.23
C ALA A 15 -8.32 6.16 5.77
N VAL A 16 -9.29 5.75 4.96
CA VAL A 16 -9.34 6.09 3.53
C VAL A 16 -10.65 6.84 3.20
N PRO A 17 -10.66 7.69 2.17
CA PRO A 17 -11.81 8.53 1.85
C PRO A 17 -13.10 7.75 1.51
N SER A 18 -13.01 6.53 0.98
CA SER A 18 -14.19 5.67 0.77
C SER A 18 -14.83 5.16 2.07
N GLY A 19 -14.10 5.26 3.19
CA GLY A 19 -14.50 4.70 4.48
C GLY A 19 -14.36 3.18 4.57
N MET A 20 -13.80 2.51 3.57
CA MET A 20 -13.55 1.06 3.66
C MET A 20 -12.45 0.74 4.67
N PRO A 21 -12.51 -0.42 5.36
CA PRO A 21 -11.43 -0.85 6.22
C PRO A 21 -10.21 -1.22 5.37
N VAL A 22 -9.16 -0.40 5.45
CA VAL A 22 -7.85 -0.70 4.85
C VAL A 22 -6.84 -0.94 5.94
N THR A 23 -6.08 -2.01 5.86
CA THR A 23 -5.04 -2.35 6.84
C THR A 23 -3.71 -2.48 6.14
N PHE A 24 -2.66 -1.87 6.70
CA PHE A 24 -1.30 -2.08 6.22
C PHE A 24 -0.89 -3.54 6.40
N TYR A 25 -0.37 -4.17 5.34
CA TYR A 25 0.04 -5.57 5.33
C TYR A 25 1.57 -5.70 5.44
N ASP A 26 2.27 -5.24 4.41
CA ASP A 26 3.74 -5.20 4.38
C ASP A 26 4.23 -4.11 3.41
N ALA A 27 5.52 -3.78 3.53
CA ALA A 27 6.23 -2.92 2.60
C ALA A 27 7.43 -3.68 2.05
N LEU A 28 7.67 -3.56 0.75
CA LEU A 28 8.72 -4.24 0.03
C LEU A 28 9.57 -3.21 -0.69
N TRP A 29 10.81 -3.08 -0.26
CA TRP A 29 11.81 -2.25 -0.92
C TRP A 29 12.55 -3.05 -1.99
N ASP A 30 12.55 -2.54 -3.22
CA ASP A 30 13.38 -3.01 -4.32
C ASP A 30 14.55 -2.04 -4.53
N ASP A 31 15.74 -2.44 -4.05
CA ASP A 31 16.95 -1.62 -4.17
C ASP A 31 17.44 -1.50 -5.62
N SER A 32 17.16 -2.51 -6.44
CA SER A 32 17.63 -2.58 -7.83
C SER A 32 16.90 -1.60 -8.74
N ALA A 33 15.61 -1.37 -8.46
CA ALA A 33 14.75 -0.45 -9.20
C ALA A 33 14.46 0.85 -8.43
N ALA A 34 14.92 0.98 -7.17
CA ALA A 34 14.57 2.05 -6.24
C ALA A 34 13.04 2.23 -6.12
N VAL A 35 12.32 1.11 -6.02
CA VAL A 35 10.86 1.06 -5.91
C VAL A 35 10.46 0.64 -4.51
N GLU A 36 9.63 1.44 -3.85
CA GLU A 36 9.03 1.07 -2.57
C GLU A 36 7.59 0.63 -2.80
N ARG A 37 7.27 -0.63 -2.48
CA ARG A 37 5.92 -1.16 -2.64
C ARG A 37 5.24 -1.30 -1.29
N PHE A 38 4.18 -0.53 -1.07
CA PHE A 38 3.32 -0.68 0.08
C PHE A 38 2.12 -1.55 -0.28
N ARG A 39 1.85 -2.57 0.54
CA ARG A 39 0.76 -3.52 0.33
C ARG A 39 -0.22 -3.38 1.47
N PHE A 40 -1.50 -3.38 1.11
CA PHE A 40 -2.61 -3.15 1.99
C PHE A 40 -3.70 -4.19 1.77
N LEU A 41 -4.40 -4.55 2.84
CA LEU A 41 -5.60 -5.38 2.80
C LEU A 41 -6.83 -4.50 2.76
N ALA A 42 -7.71 -4.76 1.80
CA ALA A 42 -8.96 -4.05 1.61
C ALA A 42 -10.05 -5.04 1.18
N PRO A 43 -10.69 -5.77 2.12
CA PRO A 43 -11.66 -6.82 1.77
C PRO A 43 -12.84 -6.32 0.93
N GLU A 44 -13.18 -5.04 1.02
CA GLU A 44 -14.29 -4.43 0.27
C GLU A 44 -14.01 -4.18 -1.23
N ILE A 45 -12.75 -4.28 -1.68
CA ILE A 45 -12.47 -4.29 -3.13
C ILE A 45 -12.86 -5.64 -3.75
N GLY A 46 -12.91 -6.70 -2.95
CA GLY A 46 -13.27 -8.06 -3.35
C GLY A 46 -14.75 -8.38 -3.17
N GLY A 47 -15.10 -9.66 -3.32
CA GLY A 47 -16.43 -10.17 -3.02
C GLY A 47 -17.52 -9.91 -4.08
N PHE A 48 -18.78 -10.11 -3.68
CA PHE A 48 -19.95 -10.11 -4.55
C PHE A 48 -20.44 -8.70 -4.95
N ALA A 49 -20.08 -7.66 -4.19
CA ALA A 49 -20.45 -6.27 -4.45
C ALA A 49 -19.24 -5.37 -4.16
N PRO A 50 -18.22 -5.37 -5.04
CA PRO A 50 -17.01 -4.61 -4.81
C PRO A 50 -17.24 -3.11 -4.95
N ARG A 51 -16.43 -2.33 -4.24
CA ARG A 51 -16.34 -0.88 -4.39
C ARG A 51 -16.04 -0.48 -5.83
N GLY A 52 -16.49 0.71 -6.23
CA GLY A 52 -16.20 1.26 -7.55
C GLY A 52 -14.71 1.57 -7.71
N PHE A 53 -14.20 1.48 -8.94
CA PHE A 53 -12.79 1.80 -9.22
C PHE A 53 -12.43 3.25 -8.81
N ASP A 54 -13.34 4.20 -9.00
CA ASP A 54 -13.14 5.59 -8.58
C ASP A 54 -12.89 5.73 -7.06
N GLU A 55 -13.61 4.97 -6.23
CA GLU A 55 -13.38 4.96 -4.77
C GLU A 55 -12.01 4.35 -4.45
N VAL A 56 -11.70 3.21 -5.07
CA VAL A 56 -10.43 2.49 -4.84
C VAL A 56 -9.23 3.34 -5.26
N SER A 57 -9.28 4.00 -6.41
CA SER A 57 -8.20 4.87 -6.90
C SER A 57 -8.02 6.10 -5.99
N ALA A 58 -9.13 6.71 -5.53
CA ALA A 58 -9.06 7.80 -4.56
C ALA A 58 -8.44 7.36 -3.22
N ASP A 59 -8.74 6.14 -2.77
CA ASP A 59 -8.14 5.57 -1.57
C ASP A 59 -6.64 5.33 -1.76
N MET A 60 -6.22 4.76 -2.90
CA MET A 60 -4.81 4.52 -3.21
C MET A 60 -3.98 5.81 -3.24
N GLN A 61 -4.52 6.88 -3.85
CA GLN A 61 -3.87 8.18 -3.84
C GLN A 61 -3.72 8.70 -2.40
N HIS A 62 -4.78 8.60 -1.59
CA HIS A 62 -4.73 9.01 -0.19
C HIS A 62 -3.71 8.20 0.63
N LEU A 63 -3.63 6.87 0.41
CA LEU A 63 -2.63 6.02 1.05
C LEU A 63 -1.21 6.44 0.65
N CYS A 64 -0.99 6.82 -0.60
CA CYS A 64 0.32 7.32 -1.01
C CYS A 64 0.66 8.63 -0.31
N ASP A 65 -0.21 9.64 -0.41
CA ASP A 65 0.08 10.97 0.14
C ASP A 65 0.15 11.01 1.66
N SER A 66 -0.75 10.32 2.36
CA SER A 66 -0.80 10.35 3.82
C SER A 66 0.13 9.32 4.47
N PHE A 67 0.15 8.09 3.96
CA PHE A 67 0.86 6.99 4.61
C PHE A 67 2.26 6.79 4.02
N ALA A 68 2.37 6.63 2.70
CA ALA A 68 3.66 6.33 2.07
C ALA A 68 4.64 7.50 2.24
N LEU A 69 4.25 8.74 1.93
CA LEU A 69 5.12 9.91 2.06
C LEU A 69 5.60 10.14 3.50
N SER A 70 4.72 9.94 4.50
CA SER A 70 5.12 10.06 5.90
C SER A 70 6.23 9.07 6.26
N ARG A 71 6.18 7.87 5.69
CA ARG A 71 7.18 6.82 5.89
C ARG A 71 8.46 7.07 5.10
N LEU A 72 8.36 7.77 3.95
CA LEU A 72 9.52 8.25 3.20
C LEU A 72 10.33 9.30 3.96
N GLY A 73 9.70 10.08 4.82
CA GLY A 73 10.40 11.05 5.67
C GLY A 73 11.37 10.43 6.67
N GLU A 74 11.22 9.13 6.96
CA GLU A 74 12.07 8.40 7.92
C GLU A 74 13.23 7.63 7.26
N VAL A 75 13.26 7.54 5.92
CA VAL A 75 14.29 6.78 5.18
C VAL A 75 15.36 7.69 4.58
N GLU A 76 16.61 7.22 4.61
CA GLU A 76 17.75 7.93 4.02
C GLU A 76 17.73 7.98 2.49
N VAL A 77 17.00 7.04 1.85
CA VAL A 77 16.89 6.93 0.39
C VAL A 77 15.44 7.12 -0.03
N ILE A 78 15.20 8.14 -0.86
CA ILE A 78 13.87 8.39 -1.43
C ILE A 78 13.68 7.46 -2.64
N PRO A 79 12.63 6.63 -2.69
CA PRO A 79 12.30 5.84 -3.88
C PRO A 79 12.12 6.72 -5.10
N SER A 80 12.49 6.17 -6.26
CA SER A 80 12.11 6.76 -7.54
C SER A 80 10.63 6.51 -7.87
N LEU A 81 10.06 5.43 -7.33
CA LEU A 81 8.67 5.04 -7.56
C LEU A 81 8.09 4.38 -6.30
N ILE A 82 6.84 4.71 -5.99
CA ILE A 82 6.05 4.08 -4.93
C ILE A 82 4.97 3.25 -5.60
N VAL A 83 4.81 1.99 -5.21
CA VAL A 83 3.71 1.13 -5.70
C VAL A 83 2.76 0.84 -4.56
N ILE A 84 1.52 1.29 -4.68
CA ILE A 84 0.44 0.98 -3.74
C ILE A 84 -0.30 -0.25 -4.26
N SER A 85 -0.32 -1.31 -3.47
CA SER A 85 -1.03 -2.55 -3.77
C SER A 85 -2.18 -2.73 -2.80
N LEU A 86 -3.42 -2.82 -3.27
CA LEU A 86 -4.57 -3.21 -2.45
C LEU A 86 -4.97 -4.64 -2.79
N MET A 87 -5.14 -5.48 -1.78
CA MET A 87 -5.48 -6.89 -1.93
C MET A 87 -6.76 -7.17 -1.14
N ALA A 88 -7.73 -7.85 -1.76
CA ALA A 88 -8.97 -8.21 -1.07
C ALA A 88 -8.72 -9.19 0.09
N GLU A 89 -7.74 -10.06 -0.07
CA GLU A 89 -7.35 -11.07 0.91
C GLU A 89 -5.82 -11.09 1.04
N PRO A 90 -5.27 -11.52 2.18
CA PRO A 90 -3.83 -11.61 2.38
C PRO A 90 -3.22 -12.64 1.43
N VAL A 91 -2.34 -12.17 0.56
CA VAL A 91 -1.56 -13.00 -0.37
C VAL A 91 -0.10 -13.00 0.05
N ALA A 92 0.55 -14.16 0.11
CA ALA A 92 1.97 -14.20 0.40
C ALA A 92 2.80 -13.63 -0.77
N TYR A 93 3.90 -12.94 -0.46
CA TYR A 93 4.81 -12.48 -1.53
C TYR A 93 5.36 -13.68 -2.33
N GLY A 94 5.38 -13.55 -3.66
CA GLY A 94 5.78 -14.62 -4.58
C GLY A 94 4.68 -15.65 -4.88
N GLU A 95 3.52 -15.52 -4.27
CA GLU A 95 2.38 -16.40 -4.51
C GLU A 95 1.45 -15.82 -5.56
N SER A 96 1.15 -16.60 -6.60
CA SER A 96 0.14 -16.23 -7.59
C SER A 96 -1.24 -16.63 -7.10
N ARG A 97 -2.09 -15.63 -6.86
CA ARG A 97 -3.50 -15.79 -6.47
C ARG A 97 -4.40 -15.00 -7.42
N PRO A 98 -4.57 -15.46 -8.68
CA PRO A 98 -5.43 -14.79 -9.67
C PRO A 98 -6.92 -14.75 -9.27
N GLU A 99 -7.35 -15.62 -8.36
CA GLU A 99 -8.69 -15.63 -7.77
C GLU A 99 -8.92 -14.47 -6.79
N ILE A 100 -7.85 -13.88 -6.24
CA ILE A 100 -7.92 -12.75 -5.32
C ILE A 100 -7.80 -11.46 -6.12
N ARG A 101 -8.80 -10.59 -5.98
CA ARG A 101 -8.76 -9.28 -6.60
C ARG A 101 -7.69 -8.43 -5.93
N GLN A 102 -6.77 -7.93 -6.74
CA GLN A 102 -5.69 -7.05 -6.32
C GLN A 102 -5.61 -5.89 -7.30
N TYR A 103 -5.46 -4.69 -6.77
CA TYR A 103 -5.20 -3.48 -7.55
C TYR A 103 -3.78 -3.03 -7.27
N PHE A 104 -3.12 -2.50 -8.30
CA PHE A 104 -1.76 -1.98 -8.21
C PHE A 104 -1.72 -0.63 -8.91
N GLU A 105 -1.27 0.39 -8.21
CA GLU A 105 -1.02 1.71 -8.78
C GLU A 105 0.38 2.18 -8.43
N ALA A 106 1.01 2.85 -9.40
CA ALA A 106 2.33 3.41 -9.24
C ALA A 106 2.24 4.92 -9.08
N TYR A 107 3.10 5.47 -8.23
CA TYR A 107 3.14 6.87 -7.87
C TYR A 107 4.60 7.32 -7.80
N SER A 108 4.93 8.37 -8.54
CA SER A 108 6.23 9.03 -8.46
C SER A 108 6.21 10.06 -7.32
N PRO A 109 7.01 9.91 -6.24
CA PRO A 109 7.11 10.94 -5.21
C PRO A 109 7.85 12.16 -5.76
N ARG A 110 7.16 13.28 -5.92
CA ARG A 110 7.75 14.55 -6.38
C ARG A 110 7.29 15.71 -5.51
N ASN A 111 8.24 16.49 -5.00
CA ASN A 111 7.99 17.67 -4.16
C ASN A 111 7.08 17.40 -2.94
N GLY A 112 7.15 16.20 -2.36
CA GLY A 112 6.30 15.83 -1.23
C GLY A 112 4.84 15.56 -1.61
N ALA A 113 4.58 15.18 -2.86
CA ALA A 113 3.29 14.68 -3.33
C ALA A 113 3.49 13.39 -4.14
N CYS A 114 2.52 12.49 -4.09
CA CYS A 114 2.47 11.31 -4.95
C CYS A 114 1.84 11.64 -6.29
N VAL A 115 2.63 11.62 -7.37
CA VAL A 115 2.11 11.81 -8.72
C VAL A 115 1.77 10.44 -9.29
N TRP A 116 0.48 10.18 -9.52
CA TRP A 116 0.04 8.93 -10.15
C TRP A 116 0.71 8.72 -11.51
N GLU A 117 1.37 7.58 -11.66
CA GLU A 117 1.92 7.10 -12.92
C GLU A 117 1.07 5.90 -13.38
N ALA A 118 0.31 6.13 -14.44
CA ALA A 118 -0.46 5.06 -15.07
C ALA A 118 0.50 3.97 -15.55
N PHE A 119 0.18 2.72 -15.17
CA PHE A 119 0.93 1.52 -15.54
C PHE A 119 0.33 0.86 -16.78
#